data_AF-A0A093JGM2-F1
#
_entry.id   AF-A0A093JGM2-F1
#
_cell.length_a   1.000
_cell.length_b   1.000
_cell.length_c   1.000
_cell.angle_alpha   90.00
_cell.angle_beta   90.00
_cell.angle_gamma   90.00
#
_symmetry.space_group_name_H-M   'P 1'
#
loop_
_entity.id
_entity.type
_entity.pdbx_description
1 polymer ?
#
loop_
_entity_poly.entity_id
_entity_poly.type
_entity_poly.pdbx_seq_one_letter_code
_entity_poly.pdbx_strand_id
1 'polypeptide(L)'
;QTIPLGLGDGQLFTWTDGLKRKDWHDYESIQKDAMRSEKLAKAKPSASVPLEEEDHDDSAYRENGFNIFVSNNIALERSLPDIRHPKYVH
;
A
#
# COMPACT_ATOMS: atom_id res chain seq x y z
N GLN A 1 -16.77 -20.40 17.96
CA GLN A 1 -16.79 -20.10 19.39
C GLN A 1 -16.86 -18.58 19.53
N THR A 2 -18.01 -18.04 19.88
CA THR A 2 -18.24 -16.61 20.11
C THR A 2 -17.80 -16.28 21.53
N ILE A 3 -16.88 -15.32 21.68
CA ILE A 3 -16.39 -14.87 22.99
C ILE A 3 -17.27 -13.66 23.40
N PRO A 4 -18.12 -13.77 24.42
CA PRO A 4 -18.87 -12.62 24.91
C PRO A 4 -17.98 -11.79 25.84
N LEU A 5 -17.65 -10.56 25.42
CA LEU A 5 -17.12 -9.54 26.32
C LEU A 5 -18.32 -8.83 26.96
N GLY A 6 -18.65 -9.25 28.19
CA GLY A 6 -19.70 -8.63 28.97
C GLY A 6 -19.16 -7.44 29.76
N LEU A 7 -19.74 -6.25 29.52
CA LEU A 7 -19.87 -5.21 30.54
C LEU A 7 -21.05 -4.29 30.17
N GLY A 8 -22.11 -4.31 30.99
CA GLY A 8 -23.14 -3.28 31.04
C GLY A 8 -24.28 -3.40 30.01
N ASP A 9 -25.49 -3.54 30.54
CA ASP A 9 -26.79 -3.21 29.94
C ASP A 9 -27.07 -3.73 28.52
N GLY A 10 -27.26 -5.05 28.43
CA GLY A 10 -28.31 -5.68 27.60
C GLY A 10 -28.24 -5.53 26.06
N GLN A 11 -27.31 -4.77 25.51
CA GLN A 11 -27.18 -4.60 24.06
C GLN A 11 -26.09 -5.54 23.54
N LEU A 12 -26.54 -6.72 23.08
CA LEU A 12 -25.74 -7.64 22.31
C LEU A 12 -25.37 -6.95 20.98
N PHE A 13 -24.23 -6.26 20.94
CA PHE A 13 -23.65 -5.78 19.67
C PHE A 13 -23.18 -7.00 18.88
N THR A 14 -24.08 -7.63 18.13
CA THR A 14 -23.66 -8.50 17.04
C THR A 14 -23.10 -7.58 15.96
N TRP A 15 -21.96 -7.93 15.36
CA TRP A 15 -21.38 -7.25 14.17
C TRP A 15 -22.27 -7.39 12.90
N THR A 16 -23.54 -7.71 13.12
CA THR A 16 -24.64 -7.86 12.18
C THR A 16 -25.79 -6.99 12.66
N ASP A 17 -25.48 -5.76 13.01
CA ASP A 17 -26.35 -4.68 13.48
C ASP A 17 -27.32 -4.18 12.39
N GLY A 18 -27.66 -5.05 11.41
CA GLY A 18 -28.53 -4.74 10.28
C GLY A 18 -27.93 -3.76 9.27
N LEU A 19 -26.75 -3.22 9.55
CA LEU A 19 -26.03 -2.32 8.65
C LEU A 19 -25.51 -3.09 7.44
N LYS A 20 -25.86 -2.63 6.24
CA LYS A 20 -25.34 -3.18 4.99
C LYS A 20 -23.83 -2.96 4.95
N ARG A 21 -23.07 -4.04 4.93
CA ARG A 21 -21.63 -3.98 4.68
C ARG A 21 -21.37 -3.52 3.25
N LYS A 22 -20.33 -2.71 3.08
CA LYS A 22 -19.91 -2.18 1.78
C LYS A 22 -18.50 -2.67 1.47
N ASP A 23 -18.32 -3.17 0.25
CA ASP A 23 -17.00 -3.35 -0.34
C ASP A 23 -16.47 -1.98 -0.79
N TRP A 24 -15.26 -1.65 -0.35
CA TRP A 24 -14.57 -0.40 -0.65
C TRP A 24 -13.42 -0.59 -1.62
N HIS A 25 -13.19 -1.82 -2.12
CA HIS A 25 -12.21 -2.05 -3.16
C HIS A 25 -12.64 -1.37 -4.46
N ASP A 26 -11.80 -0.48 -4.96
CA ASP A 26 -11.94 0.09 -6.28
C ASP A 26 -11.16 -0.77 -7.29
N TYR A 27 -11.85 -1.75 -7.86
CA TYR A 27 -11.25 -2.68 -8.82
C TYR A 27 -10.78 -1.99 -10.11
N GLU A 28 -11.35 -0.85 -10.48
CA GLU A 28 -10.93 -0.12 -11.67
C GLU A 28 -9.54 0.51 -11.45
N SER A 29 -9.33 1.18 -10.32
CA SER A 29 -8.01 1.73 -9.98
C SER A 29 -6.97 0.62 -9.77
N ILE A 30 -7.33 -0.49 -9.11
CA ILE A 30 -6.45 -1.65 -8.96
C ILE A 30 -6.02 -2.21 -10.32
N GLN A 31 -6.94 -2.33 -11.28
CA GLN A 31 -6.60 -2.80 -12.63
C GLN A 31 -5.72 -1.80 -13.40
N LYS A 32 -6.01 -0.50 -13.30
CA LYS A 32 -5.18 0.55 -13.91
C LYS A 32 -3.76 0.53 -13.34
N ASP A 33 -3.62 0.38 -12.03
CA ASP A 33 -2.33 0.26 -11.35
C ASP A 33 -1.58 -1.01 -11.73
N ALA A 34 -2.29 -2.13 -11.91
CA ALA A 34 -1.69 -3.39 -12.35
C ALA A 34 -1.17 -3.34 -13.79
N MET A 35 -1.82 -2.57 -14.66
CA MET A 35 -1.44 -2.36 -16.06
C MET A 35 -0.38 -1.27 -16.26
N ARG A 36 -0.21 -0.36 -15.27
CA ARG A 36 0.81 0.68 -15.34
C ARG A 36 2.17 0.02 -15.49
N SER A 37 2.69 0.09 -16.71
CA SER A 37 3.97 -0.49 -17.13
C SER A 37 4.95 0.64 -17.36
N GLU A 38 5.14 1.49 -16.34
CA GLU A 38 6.38 2.24 -16.30
C GLU A 38 7.43 1.34 -15.69
N LYS A 39 8.67 1.53 -16.13
CA LYS A 39 9.90 0.84 -15.74
C LYS A 39 10.08 0.67 -14.21
N LEU A 40 9.24 1.33 -13.41
CA LEU A 40 9.21 1.41 -11.95
C LEU A 40 7.78 1.30 -11.32
N ALA A 41 6.81 0.73 -12.02
CA ALA A 41 5.39 0.71 -11.60
C ALA A 41 4.94 -0.59 -10.91
N LYS A 42 5.82 -1.56 -10.74
CA LYS A 42 5.71 -2.49 -9.61
C LYS A 42 6.86 -2.13 -8.71
N ALA A 43 6.64 -2.08 -7.40
CA ALA A 43 7.72 -2.02 -6.41
C ALA A 43 8.55 -3.31 -6.47
N LYS A 44 9.20 -3.53 -7.61
CA LYS A 44 10.45 -4.23 -7.67
C LYS A 44 11.37 -3.41 -6.77
N PRO A 45 12.18 -4.06 -5.93
CA PRO A 45 13.11 -3.36 -5.06
C PRO A 45 13.93 -2.34 -5.88
N SER A 46 14.29 -1.23 -5.24
CA SER A 46 15.18 -0.18 -5.79
C SER A 46 16.38 -0.76 -6.55
N ALA A 47 16.85 -1.95 -6.15
CA ALA A 47 17.84 -2.78 -6.84
C ALA A 47 17.58 -3.13 -8.32
N SER A 48 16.39 -2.83 -8.87
CA SER A 48 16.07 -3.03 -10.30
C SER A 48 15.84 -1.73 -11.06
N VAL A 49 15.90 -0.59 -10.37
CA VAL A 49 16.12 0.71 -11.00
C VAL A 49 17.61 0.74 -11.31
N PRO A 50 18.03 0.98 -12.57
CA PRO A 50 19.43 1.29 -12.84
C PRO A 50 19.77 2.52 -12.00
N LEU A 51 20.54 2.31 -10.94
CA LEU A 51 21.05 3.40 -10.14
C LEU A 51 22.20 4.02 -10.94
N GLU A 52 22.12 5.32 -11.15
CA GLU A 52 23.23 6.07 -11.74
C GLU A 52 24.28 6.29 -10.66
N GLU A 53 25.53 6.58 -11.04
CA GLU A 53 26.62 6.78 -10.07
C GLU A 53 26.29 7.87 -9.03
N GLU A 54 25.48 8.87 -9.42
CA GLU A 54 24.99 9.95 -8.57
C GLU A 54 24.06 9.47 -7.44
N ASP A 55 23.31 8.38 -7.64
CA ASP A 55 22.42 7.81 -6.61
C ASP A 55 23.18 7.26 -5.39
N HIS A 56 24.50 7.08 -5.50
CA HIS A 56 25.35 6.58 -4.43
C HIS A 56 26.03 7.69 -3.62
N ASP A 57 25.86 8.97 -3.99
CA ASP A 57 26.45 10.09 -3.26
C ASP A 57 25.75 10.29 -1.91
N ASP A 58 26.54 10.42 -0.83
CA ASP A 58 26.05 10.76 0.51
C ASP A 58 25.30 12.10 0.54
N SER A 59 25.59 12.99 -0.42
CA SER A 59 24.86 14.25 -0.59
C SER A 59 23.36 14.01 -0.82
N ALA A 60 22.98 12.89 -1.44
CA ALA A 60 21.60 12.51 -1.72
C ALA A 60 20.75 12.29 -0.46
N TYR A 61 21.38 12.05 0.70
CA TYR A 61 20.71 11.76 1.97
C TYR A 61 20.74 12.94 2.95
N ARG A 62 21.56 13.96 2.69
CA ARG A 62 21.93 14.99 3.66
C ARG A 62 20.77 15.89 4.11
N GLU A 63 19.85 16.19 3.21
CA GLU A 63 18.70 17.07 3.50
C GLU A 63 17.50 16.30 4.08
N ASN A 64 17.18 15.16 3.49
CA ASN A 64 15.92 14.46 3.77
C ASN A 64 16.08 13.18 4.62
N GLY A 65 17.29 12.67 4.79
CA GLY A 65 17.54 11.38 5.45
C GLY A 65 17.15 10.16 4.62
N PHE A 66 16.78 10.36 3.35
CA PHE A 66 16.54 9.33 2.34
C PHE A 66 17.11 9.79 1.00
N ASN A 67 17.32 8.86 0.07
CA ASN A 67 17.92 9.14 -1.23
C ASN A 67 16.97 9.98 -2.12
N ILE A 68 17.25 11.27 -2.24
CA ILE A 68 16.41 12.18 -3.02
C ILE A 68 16.50 11.92 -4.53
N PHE A 69 17.65 11.47 -5.04
CA PHE A 69 17.84 11.19 -6.47
C PHE A 69 17.02 9.98 -6.91
N VAL A 70 17.08 8.89 -6.13
CA VAL A 70 16.21 7.73 -6.33
C VAL A 70 14.75 8.15 -6.26
N SER A 71 14.35 8.95 -5.25
CA SER A 71 12.97 9.41 -5.09
C SER A 71 12.48 10.24 -6.27
N ASN A 72 13.30 11.14 -6.81
CA ASN A 72 12.98 11.98 -7.96
C ASN A 72 12.82 11.18 -9.25
N ASN A 73 13.51 10.05 -9.36
CA ASN A 73 13.40 9.13 -10.48
C ASN A 73 12.16 8.23 -10.41
N ILE A 74 11.44 8.24 -9.28
CA ILE A 74 10.20 7.49 -9.11
C ILE A 74 9.00 8.37 -9.45
N ALA A 75 8.08 7.85 -10.28
CA ALA A 75 6.81 8.51 -10.54
C ALA A 75 6.06 8.81 -9.22
N LEU A 76 5.49 10.01 -9.11
CA LEU A 76 4.70 10.41 -7.95
C LEU A 76 3.50 9.47 -7.74
N GLU A 77 2.84 9.08 -8.83
CA GLU A 77 1.69 8.16 -8.85
C GLU A 77 2.12 6.71 -9.16
N ARG A 78 3.19 6.23 -8.51
CA ARG A 78 3.66 4.85 -8.71
C ARG A 78 2.67 3.85 -8.15
N SER A 79 2.46 2.76 -8.88
CA SER A 79 1.72 1.61 -8.36
C SER A 79 2.58 0.76 -7.42
N LEU A 80 1.92 0.15 -6.44
CA LEU A 80 2.54 -0.70 -5.42
C LEU A 80 2.08 -2.15 -5.59
N PRO A 81 2.93 -3.14 -5.27
CA PRO A 81 2.51 -4.52 -5.21
C PRO A 81 1.57 -4.70 -4.03
N ASP A 82 0.46 -5.41 -4.25
CA ASP A 82 -0.43 -5.80 -3.17
C ASP A 82 0.21 -6.93 -2.35
N ILE A 83 0.76 -6.57 -1.19
CA ILE A 83 1.36 -7.49 -0.23
C ILE A 83 0.42 -7.82 0.94
N ARG A 84 -0.87 -7.47 0.84
CA ARG A 84 -1.85 -7.75 1.89
C ARG A 84 -2.06 -9.25 2.04
N HIS A 85 -2.46 -9.66 3.25
CA HIS A 85 -2.84 -11.05 3.47
C HIS A 85 -4.04 -11.42 2.58
N PRO A 86 -4.07 -12.60 1.92
CA PRO A 86 -5.05 -12.95 0.89
C PRO A 86 -6.52 -12.74 1.28
N LYS A 87 -6.84 -12.89 2.57
CA LYS A 87 -8.17 -12.61 3.15
C LYS A 87 -8.68 -11.18 2.90
N TYR A 88 -7.80 -10.21 2.66
CA TYR A 88 -8.13 -8.78 2.53
C TYR A 88 -7.96 -8.26 1.09
N VAL A 89 -7.73 -9.14 0.11
CA VAL A 89 -7.52 -8.76 -1.29
C VAL A 89 -8.86 -8.64 -2.05
N HIS A 90 -9.95 -9.15 -1.46
CA HIS A 90 -11.30 -9.20 -1.99
C HIS A 90 -12.30 -8.56 -1.02
#